data_AF-A0AAQ4EJW4-F1
#
_entry.id   AF-A0AAQ4EJW4-F1
#
_cell.length_a   1.000
_cell.length_b   1.000
_cell.length_c   1.000
_cell.angle_alpha   90.00
_cell.angle_beta   90.00
_cell.angle_gamma   90.00
#
_symmetry.space_group_name_H-M   'P 1'
#
loop_
_entity.id
_entity.type
_entity.pdbx_description
1 polymer ?
#
loop_
_entity_poly.entity_id
_entity_poly.type
_entity_poly.pdbx_seq_one_letter_code
_entity_poly.pdbx_strand_id
1 'polypeptide(L)'
;AQSLADRLSHAGFPAQLLSGAQDQEQRLKALVQLKAFRCRILVSTDLVGEYQANFQHYERLFEAEKKAAIKVVPKLTEHHVKPQKLQTMNVRLATQLFSRSVSIGLKVYRQMMVPGFADSFGTEQFTMLLNDLFDILNSKVPAAGIRKGSPKIKVPELFYVAFLLWGKNRDLKLCTHSPIFSKHCFLFSFICFQFLDDFLAMLNETESIPNVKLFASRQTIESLRVTLMSVLSLVEFLFNQGVSYILTASLNQDPLELLSSNFFLCSDSLGS
;
A
#
# COMPACT_ATOMS: atom_id res chain seq x y z
N ALA A 1 -17.33 10.81 20.42
CA ALA A 1 -17.65 11.43 19.12
C ALA A 1 -19.14 11.63 18.89
N GLN A 2 -20.01 10.64 19.12
CA GLN A 2 -21.47 10.80 19.03
C GLN A 2 -21.98 12.03 19.82
N SER A 3 -21.66 12.11 21.12
CA SER A 3 -21.98 13.27 21.97
C SER A 3 -21.43 14.62 21.46
N LEU A 4 -20.34 14.63 20.68
CA LEU A 4 -19.81 15.85 20.07
C LEU A 4 -20.60 16.21 18.81
N ALA A 5 -20.88 15.24 17.95
CA ALA A 5 -21.72 15.42 16.75
C ALA A 5 -23.12 15.92 17.16
N ASP A 6 -23.73 15.31 18.16
CA ASP A 6 -25.05 15.70 18.66
C ASP A 6 -25.02 17.16 19.15
N ARG A 7 -24.04 17.56 19.96
CA ARG A 7 -23.92 18.94 20.45
C ARG A 7 -23.74 19.97 19.32
N LEU A 8 -22.98 19.62 18.28
CA LEU A 8 -22.79 20.48 17.12
C LEU A 8 -24.09 20.63 16.32
N SER A 9 -24.83 19.55 16.11
CA SER A 9 -26.14 19.58 15.47
C SER A 9 -27.15 20.40 16.27
N HIS A 10 -27.18 20.26 17.61
CA HIS A 10 -28.05 21.07 18.49
C HIS A 10 -27.68 22.56 18.47
N ALA A 11 -26.40 22.88 18.31
CA ALA A 11 -25.91 24.25 18.16
C ALA A 11 -26.12 24.83 16.74
N GLY A 12 -26.83 24.13 15.86
CA GLY A 12 -27.16 24.58 14.50
C GLY A 12 -26.04 24.39 13.48
N PHE A 13 -24.95 23.71 13.83
CA PHE A 13 -23.88 23.40 12.88
C PHE A 13 -24.24 22.12 12.11
N PRO A 14 -24.13 22.12 10.76
CA PRO A 14 -24.33 20.92 9.95
C PRO A 14 -23.14 19.97 10.12
N ALA A 15 -23.20 19.21 11.21
CA ALA A 15 -22.21 18.22 11.60
C ALA A 15 -22.72 16.80 11.34
N GLN A 16 -21.86 15.95 10.79
CA GLN A 16 -22.16 14.55 10.52
C GLN A 16 -21.14 13.66 11.22
N LEU A 17 -21.62 12.56 11.82
CA LEU A 17 -20.74 11.54 12.39
C LEU A 17 -20.42 10.47 11.34
N LEU A 18 -19.14 10.10 11.24
CA LEU A 18 -18.66 8.88 10.58
C LEU A 18 -17.90 8.03 11.59
N SER A 19 -18.47 6.90 12.00
CA SER A 19 -17.89 6.04 13.04
C SER A 19 -18.01 4.57 12.66
N GLY A 20 -17.07 3.74 13.10
CA GLY A 20 -17.09 2.30 12.96
C GLY A 20 -18.23 1.62 13.74
N ALA A 21 -18.87 2.32 14.69
CA ALA A 21 -20.06 1.85 15.38
C ALA A 21 -21.37 2.08 14.60
N GLN A 22 -21.34 2.83 13.49
CA GLN A 22 -22.50 3.06 12.63
C GLN A 22 -22.68 1.92 11.62
N ASP A 23 -23.94 1.62 11.31
CA ASP A 23 -24.26 0.72 10.21
C ASP A 23 -23.89 1.33 8.84
N GLN A 24 -23.84 0.49 7.81
CA GLN A 24 -23.38 0.90 6.48
C GLN A 24 -24.34 1.87 5.79
N GLU A 25 -25.64 1.83 6.12
CA GLU A 25 -26.65 2.76 5.60
C GLU A 25 -26.44 4.18 6.17
N GLN A 26 -26.20 4.27 7.48
CA GLN A 26 -25.86 5.51 8.18
C GLN A 26 -24.55 6.11 7.67
N ARG A 27 -23.54 5.27 7.40
CA ARG A 27 -22.26 5.70 6.80
C ARG A 27 -22.43 6.21 5.37
N LEU A 28 -23.22 5.53 4.53
CA LEU A 28 -23.53 5.98 3.18
C LEU A 28 -24.29 7.31 3.19
N LYS A 29 -25.29 7.45 4.08
CA LYS A 29 -26.04 8.71 4.25
C LYS A 29 -25.12 9.85 4.66
N ALA A 30 -24.18 9.59 5.57
CA ALA A 30 -23.17 10.56 5.98
C ALA A 30 -22.27 11.01 4.81
N LEU A 31 -21.79 10.05 4.01
CA LEU A 31 -20.96 10.32 2.83
C LEU A 31 -21.72 11.06 1.72
N VAL A 32 -23.01 10.75 1.51
CA VAL A 32 -23.87 11.46 0.55
C VAL A 32 -24.04 12.93 0.96
N GLN A 33 -24.28 13.20 2.24
CA GLN A 33 -24.37 14.58 2.73
C GLN A 33 -23.05 15.35 2.63
N LEU A 34 -21.92 14.66 2.83
CA LEU A 34 -20.59 15.21 2.65
C LEU A 34 -20.32 15.57 1.17
N LYS A 35 -20.62 14.65 0.24
CA LYS A 35 -20.50 14.89 -1.21
C LYS A 35 -21.43 15.98 -1.73
N ALA A 36 -22.59 16.15 -1.10
CA ALA A 36 -23.54 17.20 -1.43
C ALA A 36 -23.19 18.58 -0.82
N PHE A 37 -22.02 18.73 -0.16
CA PHE A 37 -21.61 19.93 0.58
C PHE A 37 -22.62 20.37 1.66
N ARG A 38 -23.49 19.45 2.10
CA ARG A 38 -24.52 19.69 3.13
C ARG A 38 -23.99 19.46 4.54
N CYS A 39 -22.79 18.90 4.67
CA CYS A 39 -22.04 18.78 5.92
C CYS A 39 -20.81 19.69 5.84
N ARG A 40 -20.65 20.60 6.82
CA ARG A 40 -19.44 21.44 6.94
C ARG A 40 -18.46 20.93 7.99
N ILE A 41 -18.93 20.10 8.92
CA ILE A 41 -18.12 19.57 10.02
C ILE A 41 -18.27 18.05 10.07
N LEU A 42 -17.23 17.33 9.66
CA LEU A 42 -17.19 15.87 9.81
C LEU A 42 -16.58 15.51 11.16
N VAL A 43 -17.34 14.86 12.01
CA VAL A 43 -16.83 14.24 13.24
C VAL A 43 -16.58 12.77 12.91
N SER A 44 -15.34 12.31 12.99
CA SER A 44 -15.04 10.89 12.76
C SER A 44 -14.21 10.27 13.87
N THR A 45 -14.54 9.03 14.23
CA THR A 45 -13.71 8.20 15.10
C THR A 45 -12.86 7.20 14.34
N ASP A 46 -13.24 6.90 13.10
CA ASP A 46 -12.73 5.73 12.36
C ASP A 46 -12.43 6.04 10.90
N LEU A 47 -11.92 7.24 10.62
CA LEU A 47 -11.23 7.47 9.33
C LEU A 47 -10.01 6.54 9.17
N VAL A 48 -9.54 5.91 10.26
CA VAL A 48 -8.39 5.00 10.26
C VAL A 48 -8.80 3.55 9.95
N GLY A 49 -9.99 3.10 10.34
CA GLY A 49 -10.39 1.69 10.23
C GLY A 49 -10.52 1.17 8.80
N GLU A 50 -11.00 2.01 7.86
CA GLU A 50 -11.13 1.63 6.44
C GLU A 50 -9.78 1.46 5.73
N TYR A 51 -8.69 1.99 6.31
CA TYR A 51 -7.36 2.01 5.70
C TYR A 51 -6.34 1.16 6.47
N GLN A 52 -6.76 0.43 7.50
CA GLN A 52 -5.89 -0.49 8.22
C GLN A 52 -5.72 -1.82 7.47
N ALA A 53 -4.47 -2.26 7.34
CA ALA A 53 -4.16 -3.60 6.89
C ALA A 53 -4.34 -4.59 8.03
N ASN A 54 -5.14 -5.63 7.81
CA ASN A 54 -5.40 -6.70 8.78
C ASN A 54 -5.10 -8.05 8.14
N PHE A 55 -4.15 -8.78 8.73
CA PHE A 55 -3.71 -10.07 8.22
C PHE A 55 -4.82 -11.13 8.21
N GLN A 56 -5.83 -11.00 9.08
CA GLN A 56 -6.99 -11.91 9.13
C GLN A 56 -7.76 -11.93 7.80
N HIS A 57 -7.71 -10.86 7.00
CA HIS A 57 -8.35 -10.85 5.68
C HIS A 57 -7.73 -11.89 4.74
N TYR A 58 -6.43 -12.16 4.83
CA TYR A 58 -5.79 -13.19 4.02
C TYR A 58 -6.20 -14.60 4.48
N GLU A 59 -6.30 -14.82 5.79
CA GLU A 59 -6.79 -16.08 6.35
C GLU A 59 -8.23 -16.36 5.90
N ARG A 60 -9.11 -15.35 6.00
CA ARG A 60 -10.50 -15.45 5.52
C ARG A 60 -10.57 -15.68 4.01
N LEU A 61 -9.72 -15.01 3.22
CA LEU A 61 -9.63 -15.21 1.78
C LEU A 61 -9.26 -16.65 1.44
N PHE A 62 -8.27 -17.21 2.13
CA PHE A 62 -7.88 -18.60 1.96
C PHE A 62 -9.02 -19.57 2.31
N GLU A 63 -9.70 -19.36 3.44
CA GLU A 63 -10.82 -20.22 3.85
C GLU A 63 -12.02 -20.15 2.89
N ALA A 64 -12.27 -18.98 2.29
CA ALA A 64 -13.30 -18.81 1.28
C ALA A 64 -12.93 -19.50 -0.04
N GLU A 65 -11.70 -19.31 -0.52
CA GLU A 65 -11.16 -19.95 -1.72
C GLU A 65 -11.09 -21.47 -1.62
N LYS A 66 -10.87 -22.01 -0.42
CA LYS A 66 -10.88 -23.47 -0.16
C LYS A 66 -12.25 -24.10 -0.43
N LYS A 67 -13.33 -23.35 -0.21
CA LYS A 67 -14.72 -23.79 -0.41
C LYS A 67 -15.25 -23.48 -1.80
N ALA A 68 -14.62 -22.55 -2.51
CA ALA A 68 -15.06 -22.10 -3.83
C ALA A 68 -14.77 -23.15 -4.91
N ALA A 69 -15.75 -23.42 -5.78
CA ALA A 69 -15.56 -24.27 -6.96
C ALA A 69 -14.64 -23.60 -8.00
N ILE A 70 -14.75 -22.27 -8.14
CA ILE A 70 -13.89 -21.45 -8.99
C ILE A 70 -13.13 -20.49 -8.09
N LYS A 71 -11.80 -20.60 -8.10
CA LYS A 71 -10.90 -19.81 -7.27
C LYS A 71 -10.53 -18.50 -7.95
N VAL A 72 -10.72 -17.38 -7.27
CA VAL A 72 -10.30 -16.05 -7.74
C VAL A 72 -8.77 -15.90 -7.62
N VAL A 73 -8.19 -16.54 -6.60
CA VAL A 73 -6.76 -16.45 -6.25
C VAL A 73 -6.19 -17.87 -6.10
N PRO A 74 -6.06 -18.64 -7.20
CA PRO A 74 -5.76 -20.07 -7.16
C PRO A 74 -4.37 -20.42 -6.61
N LYS A 75 -3.44 -19.45 -6.58
CA LYS A 75 -2.08 -19.63 -6.05
C LYS A 75 -2.01 -19.49 -4.53
N LEU A 76 -3.06 -18.97 -3.88
CA LEU A 76 -3.09 -18.81 -2.44
C LEU A 76 -3.27 -20.18 -1.77
N THR A 77 -2.33 -20.52 -0.89
CA THR A 77 -2.31 -21.80 -0.15
C THR A 77 -2.14 -21.57 1.34
N GLU A 78 -2.35 -22.60 2.15
CA GLU A 78 -2.19 -22.52 3.61
C GLU A 78 -0.79 -22.04 4.01
N HIS A 79 0.25 -22.42 3.27
CA HIS A 79 1.63 -21.99 3.52
C HIS A 79 1.84 -20.48 3.38
N HIS A 80 0.95 -19.76 2.69
CA HIS A 80 1.04 -18.30 2.58
C HIS A 80 0.54 -17.61 3.85
N VAL A 81 -0.53 -18.15 4.46
CA VAL A 81 -1.16 -17.56 5.65
C VAL A 81 -0.58 -18.13 6.95
N LYS A 82 -0.12 -19.38 6.92
CA LYS A 82 0.46 -20.13 8.04
C LYS A 82 1.78 -20.79 7.60
N PRO A 83 2.84 -19.99 7.35
CA PRO A 83 4.14 -20.53 6.97
C PRO A 83 4.76 -21.34 8.11
N GLN A 84 5.38 -22.47 7.78
CA GLN A 84 6.22 -23.21 8.72
C GLN A 84 7.54 -22.47 8.98
N LYS A 85 8.27 -22.81 10.06
CA LYS A 85 9.52 -22.13 10.45
C LYS A 85 10.59 -22.07 9.34
N LEU A 86 10.66 -23.07 8.46
CA LEU A 86 11.60 -23.07 7.33
C LEU A 86 11.08 -22.28 6.12
N GLN A 87 9.78 -22.01 6.06
CA GLN A 87 9.11 -21.31 4.96
C GLN A 87 9.02 -19.79 5.19
N THR A 88 9.31 -19.31 6.41
CA THR A 88 9.27 -17.88 6.75
C THR A 88 10.30 -17.04 5.97
N MET A 89 11.38 -17.67 5.49
CA MET A 89 12.40 -17.03 4.63
C MET A 89 12.06 -17.11 3.13
N ASN A 90 10.93 -17.72 2.76
CA ASN A 90 10.59 -17.91 1.37
C ASN A 90 9.95 -16.66 0.77
N VAL A 91 10.79 -15.83 0.13
CA VAL A 91 10.37 -14.60 -0.57
C VAL A 91 9.29 -14.88 -1.64
N ARG A 92 9.27 -16.07 -2.23
CA ARG A 92 8.24 -16.46 -3.20
C ARG A 92 6.84 -16.56 -2.57
N LEU A 93 6.72 -17.08 -1.35
CA LEU A 93 5.44 -17.12 -0.65
C LEU A 93 4.96 -15.71 -0.31
N ALA A 94 5.87 -14.84 0.16
CA ALA A 94 5.54 -13.45 0.48
C ALA A 94 5.10 -12.66 -0.78
N THR A 95 5.83 -12.78 -1.89
CA THR A 95 5.50 -12.09 -3.16
C THR A 95 4.19 -12.60 -3.76
N GLN A 96 3.87 -13.88 -3.62
CA GLN A 96 2.58 -14.43 -4.05
C GLN A 96 1.42 -13.95 -3.17
N LEU A 97 1.62 -13.86 -1.86
CA LEU A 97 0.65 -13.32 -0.91
C LEU A 97 0.37 -11.84 -1.17
N PHE A 98 1.40 -11.04 -1.41
CA PHE A 98 1.28 -9.60 -1.68
C PHE A 98 1.16 -9.29 -3.18
N SER A 99 0.44 -10.13 -3.92
CA SER A 99 0.30 -9.99 -5.37
C SER A 99 -0.95 -9.21 -5.77
N ARG A 100 -0.92 -8.60 -6.97
CA ARG A 100 -2.09 -7.98 -7.60
C ARG A 100 -3.32 -8.89 -7.63
N SER A 101 -3.15 -10.19 -7.87
CA SER A 101 -4.27 -11.15 -7.84
C SER A 101 -4.93 -11.27 -6.47
N VAL A 102 -4.14 -11.25 -5.38
CA VAL A 102 -4.68 -11.32 -4.01
C VAL A 102 -5.45 -10.04 -3.68
N SER A 103 -4.91 -8.87 -4.06
CA SER A 103 -5.61 -7.59 -3.92
C SER A 103 -6.98 -7.60 -4.63
N ILE A 104 -7.00 -8.03 -5.89
CA ILE A 104 -8.25 -8.18 -6.64
C ILE A 104 -9.18 -9.19 -5.96
N GLY A 105 -8.65 -10.28 -5.41
CA GLY A 105 -9.42 -11.23 -4.60
C GLY A 105 -10.13 -10.54 -3.43
N LEU A 106 -9.40 -9.80 -2.61
CA LEU A 106 -9.99 -9.03 -1.49
C LEU A 106 -11.10 -8.08 -1.95
N LYS A 107 -10.90 -7.40 -3.09
CA LYS A 107 -11.90 -6.54 -3.70
C LYS A 107 -13.15 -7.30 -4.13
N VAL A 108 -12.98 -8.42 -4.84
CA VAL A 108 -14.08 -9.24 -5.36
C VAL A 108 -14.91 -9.79 -4.21
N TYR A 109 -14.28 -10.39 -3.19
CA TYR A 109 -14.99 -10.92 -2.03
C TYR A 109 -15.72 -9.83 -1.23
N ARG A 110 -15.15 -8.62 -1.14
CA ARG A 110 -15.83 -7.45 -0.57
C ARG A 110 -17.04 -7.02 -1.41
N GLN A 111 -16.91 -6.98 -2.73
CA GLN A 111 -18.00 -6.59 -3.65
C GLN A 111 -19.13 -7.63 -3.71
N MET A 112 -18.80 -8.90 -3.53
CA MET A 112 -19.76 -9.99 -3.38
C MET A 112 -20.44 -10.00 -2.00
N MET A 113 -20.10 -9.05 -1.11
CA MET A 113 -20.66 -8.92 0.23
C MET A 113 -20.47 -10.18 1.09
N VAL A 114 -19.36 -10.89 0.89
CA VAL A 114 -19.04 -12.06 1.71
C VAL A 114 -18.72 -11.61 3.14
N PRO A 115 -19.32 -12.23 4.17
CA PRO A 115 -19.08 -11.84 5.55
C PRO A 115 -17.58 -11.83 5.91
N GLY A 116 -17.14 -10.77 6.58
CA GLY A 116 -15.75 -10.62 7.02
C GLY A 116 -14.79 -9.96 6.02
N PHE A 117 -15.31 -9.39 4.92
CA PHE A 117 -14.52 -8.60 3.95
C PHE A 117 -14.95 -7.14 3.83
N ALA A 118 -15.96 -6.67 4.59
CA ALA A 118 -16.49 -5.31 4.46
C ALA A 118 -15.42 -4.22 4.70
N ASP A 119 -14.48 -4.48 5.60
CA ASP A 119 -13.35 -3.64 5.99
C ASP A 119 -12.03 -4.01 5.29
N SER A 120 -12.07 -4.83 4.24
CA SER A 120 -10.84 -5.32 3.57
C SER A 120 -10.12 -4.27 2.71
N PHE A 121 -10.67 -3.07 2.55
CA PHE A 121 -10.13 -2.04 1.65
C PHE A 121 -8.70 -1.62 2.00
N GLY A 122 -8.41 -1.36 3.27
CA GLY A 122 -7.05 -1.05 3.72
C GLY A 122 -6.06 -2.17 3.41
N THR A 123 -6.48 -3.42 3.51
CA THR A 123 -5.64 -4.58 3.20
C THR A 123 -5.45 -4.76 1.70
N GLU A 124 -6.48 -4.51 0.88
CA GLU A 124 -6.37 -4.47 -0.58
C GLU A 124 -5.33 -3.44 -1.04
N GLN A 125 -5.40 -2.23 -0.50
CA GLN A 125 -4.51 -1.13 -0.85
C GLN A 125 -3.08 -1.42 -0.38
N PHE A 126 -2.91 -1.94 0.83
CA PHE A 126 -1.60 -2.38 1.33
C PHE A 126 -1.00 -3.50 0.48
N THR A 127 -1.81 -4.47 0.05
CA THR A 127 -1.38 -5.56 -0.86
C THR A 127 -0.88 -4.99 -2.18
N MET A 128 -1.62 -4.04 -2.78
CA MET A 128 -1.19 -3.36 -4.00
C MET A 128 0.11 -2.58 -3.82
N LEU A 129 0.23 -1.88 -2.69
CA LEU A 129 1.41 -1.10 -2.38
C LEU A 129 2.66 -1.98 -2.31
N LEU A 130 2.58 -3.12 -1.62
CA LEU A 130 3.68 -4.09 -1.57
C LEU A 130 3.95 -4.74 -2.93
N ASN A 131 2.90 -5.08 -3.70
CA ASN A 131 3.07 -5.59 -5.08
C ASN A 131 3.90 -4.62 -5.92
N ASP A 132 3.48 -3.36 -5.97
CA ASP A 132 4.10 -2.34 -6.80
C ASP A 132 5.54 -2.06 -6.31
N LEU A 133 5.78 -2.08 -4.99
CA LEU A 133 7.14 -2.00 -4.44
C LEU A 133 8.02 -3.16 -4.92
N PHE A 134 7.55 -4.40 -4.84
CA PHE A 134 8.32 -5.56 -5.32
C PHE A 134 8.59 -5.49 -6.81
N ASP A 135 7.61 -5.08 -7.62
CA ASP A 135 7.76 -4.93 -9.07
C ASP A 135 8.81 -3.85 -9.42
N ILE A 136 8.81 -2.72 -8.69
CA ILE A 136 9.80 -1.65 -8.85
C ILE A 136 11.19 -2.11 -8.46
N LEU A 137 11.34 -2.80 -7.33
CA LEU A 137 12.64 -3.26 -6.85
C LEU A 137 13.19 -4.47 -7.63
N ASN A 138 12.38 -5.09 -8.49
CA ASN A 138 12.75 -6.29 -9.24
C ASN A 138 12.39 -6.20 -10.74
N SER A 139 12.57 -5.03 -11.35
CA SER A 139 12.33 -4.85 -12.78
C SER A 139 13.43 -5.50 -13.63
N LYS A 140 13.04 -6.50 -14.43
CA LYS A 140 13.94 -7.32 -15.27
C LYS A 140 13.97 -6.94 -16.74
N VAL A 141 13.00 -6.15 -17.22
CA VAL A 141 12.87 -5.83 -18.65
C VAL A 141 12.99 -4.34 -18.89
N PRO A 142 13.62 -3.89 -20.00
CA PRO A 142 13.74 -2.47 -20.32
C PRO A 142 12.41 -1.71 -20.32
N ALA A 143 11.31 -2.37 -20.69
CA ALA A 143 9.97 -1.76 -20.70
C ALA A 143 9.39 -1.49 -19.30
N ALA A 144 9.93 -2.12 -18.26
CA ALA A 144 9.57 -1.97 -16.85
C ALA A 144 10.66 -1.22 -16.05
N GLY A 145 11.85 -1.01 -16.64
CA GLY A 145 12.95 -0.29 -16.00
C GLY A 145 12.58 1.13 -15.63
N ILE A 146 13.20 1.64 -14.56
CA ILE A 146 13.04 3.01 -14.10
C ILE A 146 13.60 3.94 -15.17
N ARG A 147 12.82 4.93 -15.62
CA ARG A 147 13.17 5.87 -16.69
C ARG A 147 12.91 7.30 -16.25
N LYS A 148 13.69 8.26 -16.75
CA LYS A 148 13.34 9.68 -16.67
C LYS A 148 12.01 9.90 -17.41
N GLY A 149 10.96 10.28 -16.67
CA GLY A 149 9.67 10.67 -17.24
C GLY A 149 8.72 9.55 -17.65
N SER A 150 8.91 8.31 -17.21
CA SER A 150 7.92 7.26 -17.50
C SER A 150 6.68 7.35 -16.59
N PRO A 151 5.46 7.29 -17.14
CA PRO A 151 4.20 7.41 -16.38
C PRO A 151 3.80 6.13 -15.62
N LYS A 152 4.70 5.16 -15.47
CA LYS A 152 4.33 3.84 -14.95
C LYS A 152 4.53 3.79 -13.45
N ILE A 153 3.49 4.20 -12.71
CA ILE A 153 2.94 3.69 -11.43
C ILE A 153 1.82 4.66 -11.04
N LYS A 154 0.56 4.28 -11.22
CA LYS A 154 -0.53 5.10 -10.68
C LYS A 154 -0.46 5.00 -9.16
N VAL A 155 0.11 5.97 -8.47
CA VAL A 155 -0.24 6.21 -7.07
C VAL A 155 -1.75 6.46 -7.09
N PRO A 156 -2.58 5.66 -6.39
CA PRO A 156 -4.01 5.95 -6.35
C PRO A 156 -4.16 7.40 -5.88
N GLU A 157 -4.91 8.23 -6.61
CA GLU A 157 -5.10 9.66 -6.26
C GLU A 157 -5.56 9.85 -4.80
N LEU A 158 -6.19 8.82 -4.22
CA LEU A 158 -6.57 8.74 -2.81
C LEU A 158 -5.37 8.78 -1.83
N PHE A 159 -4.20 8.26 -2.20
CA PHE A 159 -3.01 8.25 -1.34
C PHE A 159 -2.37 9.64 -1.28
N TYR A 160 -2.32 10.36 -2.40
CA TYR A 160 -1.84 11.74 -2.46
C TYR A 160 -2.72 12.68 -1.62
N VAL A 161 -4.05 12.49 -1.64
CA VAL A 161 -4.99 13.28 -0.84
C VAL A 161 -4.87 12.93 0.65
N ALA A 162 -4.70 11.66 1.02
CA ALA A 162 -4.49 11.26 2.41
C ALA A 162 -3.15 11.79 2.98
N PHE A 163 -2.07 11.72 2.20
CA PHE A 163 -0.73 12.19 2.56
C PHE A 163 -0.65 13.72 2.69
N LEU A 164 -1.21 14.48 1.75
CA LEU A 164 -1.25 15.95 1.82
C LEU A 164 -2.10 16.48 2.98
N LEU A 165 -3.12 15.73 3.41
CA LEU A 165 -3.96 16.08 4.55
C LEU A 165 -3.30 15.73 5.90
N TRP A 166 -2.44 14.72 5.93
CA TRP A 166 -1.79 14.26 7.16
C TRP A 166 -0.54 15.08 7.51
N GLY A 167 0.27 15.45 6.53
CA GLY A 167 1.56 16.12 6.76
C GLY A 167 1.51 17.59 7.18
N LYS A 168 0.34 18.26 7.23
CA LYS A 168 0.29 19.74 7.32
C LYS A 168 -0.55 20.40 8.41
N ASN A 169 -1.17 19.70 9.36
CA ASN A 169 -1.94 20.39 10.41
C ASN A 169 -1.85 19.76 11.81
N ARG A 170 -1.01 20.34 12.66
CA ARG A 170 -1.42 20.63 14.05
C ARG A 170 -1.91 22.08 14.02
N ASP A 171 -3.23 22.25 14.16
CA ASP A 171 -3.94 23.54 14.23
C ASP A 171 -3.98 24.39 12.94
N LEU A 172 -5.01 24.29 12.08
CA LEU A 172 -5.88 25.45 11.74
C LEU A 172 -7.06 25.20 10.78
N LYS A 173 -8.03 26.08 11.00
CA LYS A 173 -9.31 26.39 10.34
C LYS A 173 -9.24 26.49 8.81
N LEU A 174 -10.24 25.88 8.14
CA LEU A 174 -10.58 26.16 6.74
C LEU A 174 -10.98 27.64 6.57
N CYS A 175 -10.16 28.38 5.82
CA CYS A 175 -10.60 29.55 5.08
C CYS A 175 -10.24 29.35 3.61
N THR A 176 -11.26 28.96 2.84
CA THR A 176 -11.27 29.00 1.38
C THR A 176 -11.25 30.46 0.94
N HIS A 177 -10.16 30.91 0.29
CA HIS A 177 -10.13 31.88 -0.82
C HIS A 177 -8.71 32.41 -0.99
N SER A 178 -7.97 31.91 -1.99
CA SER A 178 -6.83 32.60 -2.62
C SER A 178 -6.37 31.83 -3.88
N PRO A 179 -6.08 32.51 -5.00
CA PRO A 179 -5.82 31.90 -6.30
C PRO A 179 -4.37 31.40 -6.38
N ILE A 180 -4.13 30.15 -5.96
CA ILE A 180 -2.82 29.48 -6.13
C ILE A 180 -2.87 28.51 -7.33
N PHE A 181 -3.91 28.59 -8.16
CA PHE A 181 -4.10 27.75 -9.36
C PHE A 181 -3.38 28.26 -10.62
N SER A 182 -2.29 29.03 -10.47
CA SER A 182 -1.50 29.50 -11.60
C SER A 182 -0.01 29.43 -11.26
N LYS A 183 0.73 28.65 -12.07
CA LYS A 183 2.20 28.44 -12.10
C LYS A 183 2.77 27.09 -11.65
N HIS A 184 2.05 25.98 -11.87
CA HIS A 184 2.70 24.68 -12.10
C HIS A 184 2.24 24.03 -13.41
N CYS A 185 2.32 24.81 -14.49
CA CYS A 185 2.51 24.27 -15.84
C CYS A 185 4.01 24.06 -16.06
N PHE A 186 4.61 23.02 -15.48
CA PHE A 186 5.84 22.40 -15.97
C PHE A 186 6.03 21.05 -15.24
N LEU A 187 6.33 20.01 -16.02
CA LEU A 187 6.90 18.71 -15.61
C LEU A 187 5.93 17.58 -15.24
N PHE A 188 5.25 17.09 -16.28
CA PHE A 188 4.79 15.70 -16.42
C PHE A 188 6.01 14.74 -16.55
N SER A 189 6.67 14.34 -15.44
CA SER A 189 7.84 13.44 -15.48
C SER A 189 8.28 12.81 -14.11
N PHE A 190 7.40 12.19 -13.30
CA PHE A 190 7.77 11.90 -11.88
C PHE A 190 7.02 10.72 -11.22
N ILE A 191 7.09 9.48 -11.71
CA ILE A 191 6.17 8.43 -11.22
C ILE A 191 6.82 7.28 -10.42
N CYS A 192 7.88 6.62 -10.91
CA CYS A 192 8.52 5.51 -10.15
C CYS A 192 9.38 5.99 -8.97
N PHE A 193 10.14 7.05 -9.19
CA PHE A 193 11.01 7.65 -8.17
C PHE A 193 10.16 8.21 -7.03
N GLN A 194 9.09 8.92 -7.38
CA GLN A 194 8.11 9.43 -6.43
C GLN A 194 7.47 8.32 -5.60
N PHE A 195 7.17 7.15 -6.17
CA PHE A 195 6.63 6.03 -5.38
C PHE A 195 7.60 5.56 -4.29
N LEU A 196 8.89 5.42 -4.60
CA LEU A 196 9.89 4.99 -3.61
C LEU A 196 10.07 6.04 -2.50
N ASP A 197 10.06 7.32 -2.86
CA ASP A 197 10.08 8.44 -1.91
C ASP A 197 8.80 8.47 -1.05
N ASP A 198 7.63 8.31 -1.66
CA ASP A 198 6.32 8.29 -0.97
C ASP A 198 6.21 7.08 -0.03
N PHE A 199 6.70 5.91 -0.46
CA PHE A 199 6.73 4.71 0.38
C PHE A 199 7.67 4.91 1.57
N LEU A 200 8.84 5.50 1.35
CA LEU A 200 9.79 5.83 2.41
C LEU A 200 9.22 6.84 3.40
N ALA A 201 8.53 7.87 2.89
CA ALA A 201 7.80 8.83 3.72
C ALA A 201 6.77 8.10 4.57
N MET A 202 5.90 7.29 3.96
CA MET A 202 4.91 6.47 4.68
C MET A 202 5.54 5.60 5.78
N LEU A 203 6.72 5.00 5.55
CA LEU A 203 7.43 4.25 6.59
C LEU A 203 7.85 5.14 7.77
N ASN A 204 8.45 6.30 7.51
CA ASN A 204 8.85 7.26 8.55
C ASN A 204 7.65 7.76 9.36
N GLU A 205 6.58 8.07 8.65
CA GLU A 205 5.32 8.55 9.19
C GLU A 205 4.69 7.49 10.10
N THR A 206 4.62 6.25 9.65
CA THR A 206 4.08 5.14 10.43
C THR A 206 4.90 4.92 11.71
N GLU A 207 6.23 4.90 11.63
CA GLU A 207 7.09 4.69 12.82
C GLU A 207 6.98 5.82 13.86
N SER A 208 6.62 7.03 13.44
CA SER A 208 6.41 8.15 14.36
C SER A 208 5.15 8.00 15.24
N ILE A 209 4.26 7.08 14.89
CA ILE A 209 3.01 6.83 15.61
C ILE A 209 3.30 5.96 16.85
N PRO A 210 3.06 6.46 18.08
CA PRO A 210 3.32 5.69 19.29
C PRO A 210 2.41 4.46 19.38
N ASN A 211 2.98 3.33 19.80
CA ASN A 211 2.29 2.04 19.96
C ASN A 211 1.66 1.47 18.68
N VAL A 212 2.08 1.93 17.49
CA VAL A 212 1.64 1.31 16.24
C VAL A 212 2.28 -0.06 16.08
N LYS A 213 1.49 -1.05 15.65
CA LYS A 213 2.02 -2.34 15.23
C LYS A 213 2.46 -2.24 13.77
N LEU A 214 3.77 -2.29 13.54
CA LEU A 214 4.35 -2.30 12.19
C LEU A 214 4.03 -3.63 11.49
N PHE A 215 3.99 -3.60 10.15
CA PHE A 215 3.74 -4.80 9.34
C PHE A 215 4.93 -5.77 9.33
N ALA A 216 6.11 -5.29 9.69
CA ALA A 216 7.33 -6.08 9.81
C ALA A 216 8.10 -5.71 11.09
N SER A 217 9.12 -6.49 11.41
CA SER A 217 10.01 -6.17 12.55
C SER A 217 10.72 -4.84 12.33
N ARG A 218 11.12 -4.18 13.42
CA ARG A 218 11.90 -2.93 13.33
C ARG A 218 13.18 -3.12 12.51
N GLN A 219 13.89 -4.24 12.69
CA GLN A 219 15.08 -4.54 11.88
C GLN A 219 14.75 -4.66 10.39
N THR A 220 13.61 -5.27 10.04
CA THR A 220 13.17 -5.40 8.65
C THR A 220 12.83 -4.04 8.04
N ILE A 221 12.16 -3.16 8.79
CA ILE A 221 11.82 -1.81 8.32
C ILE A 221 13.07 -0.96 8.12
N GLU A 222 14.02 -0.99 9.05
CA GLU A 222 15.31 -0.29 8.90
C GLU A 222 16.11 -0.82 7.71
N SER A 223 16.14 -2.14 7.52
CA SER A 223 16.82 -2.74 6.36
C SER A 223 16.16 -2.30 5.05
N LEU A 224 14.82 -2.31 4.99
CA LEU A 224 14.07 -1.84 3.84
C LEU A 224 14.34 -0.36 3.56
N ARG A 225 14.38 0.48 4.60
CA ARG A 225 14.72 1.90 4.51
C ARG A 225 16.08 2.13 3.87
N VAL A 226 17.10 1.42 4.33
CA VAL A 226 18.45 1.49 3.75
C VAL A 226 18.45 1.04 2.30
N THR A 227 17.74 -0.03 1.95
CA THR A 227 17.58 -0.49 0.56
C THR A 227 16.94 0.59 -0.30
N LEU A 228 15.81 1.18 0.13
CA LEU A 228 15.10 2.22 -0.62
C LEU A 228 15.99 3.44 -0.85
N MET A 229 16.67 3.94 0.19
CA MET A 229 17.58 5.07 0.09
C MET A 229 18.76 4.80 -0.83
N SER A 230 19.30 3.58 -0.79
CA SER A 230 20.42 3.19 -1.65
C SER A 230 19.99 3.12 -3.12
N VAL A 231 18.82 2.53 -3.38
CA VAL A 231 18.25 2.45 -4.74
C VAL A 231 17.96 3.85 -5.29
N LEU A 232 17.32 4.73 -4.50
CA LEU A 232 17.07 6.13 -4.90
C LEU A 232 18.36 6.87 -5.23
N SER A 233 19.36 6.81 -4.35
CA SER A 233 20.66 7.47 -4.54
C SER A 233 21.39 6.94 -5.78
N LEU A 234 21.37 5.62 -6.00
CA LEU A 234 22.01 5.01 -7.16
C LEU A 234 21.29 5.37 -8.46
N VAL A 235 19.95 5.38 -8.44
CA VAL A 235 19.12 5.77 -9.57
C VAL A 235 19.42 7.20 -9.98
N GLU A 236 19.48 8.13 -9.01
CA GLU A 236 19.83 9.52 -9.25
C GLU A 236 21.24 9.66 -9.82
N PHE A 237 22.23 8.99 -9.22
CA PHE A 237 23.60 9.00 -9.72
C PHE A 237 23.70 8.52 -11.18
N LEU A 238 23.14 7.34 -11.50
CA LEU A 238 23.20 6.77 -12.84
C LEU A 238 22.49 7.65 -13.88
N PHE A 239 21.39 8.27 -13.49
CA PHE A 239 20.70 9.24 -14.33
C PHE A 239 21.50 10.52 -14.57
N ASN A 240 22.30 10.96 -13.59
CA ASN A 240 23.23 12.08 -13.77
C ASN A 240 24.40 11.71 -14.70
N GLN A 241 24.77 10.43 -14.78
CA GLN A 241 25.75 9.91 -15.74
C GLN A 241 25.18 9.68 -17.16
N GLY A 242 23.91 10.01 -17.41
CA GLY A 242 23.30 9.90 -18.74
C GLY A 242 22.70 8.54 -19.10
N VAL A 243 22.55 7.63 -18.12
CA VAL A 243 21.85 6.35 -18.32
C VAL A 243 20.37 6.61 -18.68
N SER A 244 19.83 5.89 -19.67
CA SER A 244 18.47 6.11 -20.18
C SER A 244 17.39 5.36 -19.38
N TYR A 245 17.73 4.21 -18.80
CA TYR A 245 16.86 3.42 -17.93
C TYR A 245 17.68 2.51 -17.00
N ILE A 246 17.09 2.11 -15.88
CA ILE A 246 17.76 1.28 -14.87
C ILE A 246 16.90 0.05 -14.57
N LEU A 247 17.54 -1.12 -14.58
CA LEU A 247 16.93 -2.39 -14.20
C LEU A 247 17.31 -2.70 -12.75
N THR A 248 16.33 -2.61 -11.85
CA THR A 248 16.53 -2.81 -10.41
C THR A 248 16.79 -4.27 -10.04
N ALA A 249 16.36 -5.22 -10.87
CA ALA A 249 16.74 -6.63 -10.69
C ALA A 249 18.25 -6.89 -10.83
N SER A 250 19.02 -5.93 -11.36
CA SER A 250 20.49 -6.02 -11.37
C SER A 250 21.14 -5.44 -10.12
N LEU A 251 20.33 -4.90 -9.19
CA LEU A 251 20.78 -4.30 -7.93
C LEU A 251 20.62 -5.25 -6.74
N ASN A 252 20.17 -6.48 -6.97
CA ASN A 252 19.99 -7.50 -5.94
C ASN A 252 21.04 -8.63 -6.06
N GLN A 253 21.12 -9.46 -5.02
CA GLN A 253 22.07 -10.57 -4.94
C GLN A 253 21.55 -11.87 -5.58
N ASP A 254 20.32 -11.89 -6.12
CA ASP A 254 19.72 -13.09 -6.74
C ASP A 254 20.63 -13.79 -7.77
N PRO A 255 21.40 -13.07 -8.64
CA PRO A 255 22.32 -13.73 -9.56
C PRO A 255 23.42 -14.54 -8.86
N LEU A 256 23.90 -14.09 -7.70
CA LEU A 256 24.89 -14.79 -6.90
C LEU A 256 24.30 -16.03 -6.21
N GLU A 257 23.04 -15.95 -5.75
CA GLU A 257 22.33 -17.09 -5.16
C GLU A 257 21.99 -18.16 -6.21
N LEU A 258 21.69 -17.74 -7.44
CA LEU A 258 21.51 -18.65 -8.58
C LEU A 258 22.83 -19.33 -8.97
N LEU A 259 23.96 -18.62 -8.89
CA LEU A 259 25.27 -19.21 -9.13
C LEU A 259 25.63 -20.23 -8.06
N SER A 260 25.41 -19.94 -6.78
CA SER A 260 25.73 -20.88 -5.68
C SER A 260 24.88 -22.15 -5.76
N SER A 261 23.57 -22.02 -5.97
CA SER A 261 22.66 -23.16 -6.14
C SER A 261 23.04 -24.04 -7.35
N ASN A 262 23.38 -23.43 -8.49
CA ASN A 262 23.86 -24.18 -9.65
C ASN A 262 25.22 -24.84 -9.41
N PHE A 263 26.11 -24.21 -8.64
CA PHE A 263 27.41 -24.80 -8.30
C PHE A 263 27.27 -26.05 -7.42
N PHE A 264 26.37 -26.01 -6.42
CA PHE A 264 26.05 -27.16 -5.57
C PHE A 264 25.40 -28.31 -6.36
N LEU A 265 24.49 -28.02 -7.29
CA LEU A 265 23.90 -29.04 -8.16
C LEU A 265 24.93 -29.66 -9.12
N CYS A 266 25.89 -28.87 -9.60
CA CYS A 266 26.95 -29.37 -10.48
C CYS A 266 27.94 -30.27 -9.73
N SER A 267 28.29 -29.93 -8.48
CA SER A 267 29.15 -30.79 -7.64
C SER A 267 28.52 -32.13 -7.29
N ASP A 268 27.19 -32.18 -7.07
CA ASP A 268 26.48 -33.44 -6.80
C ASP A 268 26.37 -34.33 -8.06
N SER A 269 26.36 -33.74 -9.25
CA SER A 269 26.33 -34.48 -10.53
C SER A 269 27.69 -35.02 -11.00
N LEU A 270 28.79 -34.55 -10.41
CA LEU A 270 30.16 -35.02 -10.70
C LEU A 270 30.66 -36.05 -9.68
N GLY A 271 29.84 -36.38 -8.68
CA GLY A 271 30.15 -37.32 -7.59
C GLY A 271 29.47 -38.69 -7.69
N SER A 272 28.87 -39.04 -8.84
CA SER A 272 28.23 -40.35 -9.10
C SER A 272 28.94 -41.15 -10.18
#